data_AF-A0A397JIF4-F1
#
_entry.id   AF-A0A397JIF4-F1
#
_cell.length_a   1.000
_cell.length_b   1.000
_cell.length_c   1.000
_cell.angle_alpha   90.00
_cell.angle_beta   90.00
_cell.angle_gamma   90.00
#
_symmetry.space_group_name_H-M   'P 1'
#
loop_
_entity.id
_entity.type
_entity.pdbx_description
1 polymer ?
#
loop_
_entity_poly.entity_id
_entity_poly.type
_entity_poly.pdbx_seq_one_letter_code
_entity_poly.pdbx_strand_id
1 'polypeptide(L)'
;MLTKVLYMQRGNIELDPIHFQQMIVESDPRLQGFFDKLEKALIPDKRSLYNKIETKKTIVSLCYIMAGIRNKFANDFKLEIGLYLSASGASHIAIDTLNSIGLSACYTTINNFKQKLANEHPLKTREFFSE
;
A
#
# COMPACT_ATOMS: atom_id res chain seq x y z
N MET A 1 5.71 7.94 9.33
CA MET A 1 6.37 7.07 8.33
C MET A 1 5.71 7.31 6.98
N LEU A 2 6.48 7.52 5.92
CA LEU A 2 5.97 7.91 4.59
C LEU A 2 4.81 7.03 4.11
N THR A 3 4.92 5.71 4.25
CA THR A 3 3.87 4.77 3.78
C THR A 3 2.52 4.95 4.46
N LYS A 4 2.51 5.40 5.73
CA LYS A 4 1.27 5.73 6.45
C LYS A 4 0.67 7.04 5.92
N VAL A 5 1.51 8.06 5.69
CA VAL A 5 1.07 9.35 5.12
C VAL A 5 0.43 9.13 3.76
N LEU A 6 1.13 8.43 2.86
CA LEU A 6 0.65 8.17 1.50
C LEU A 6 -0.57 7.23 1.48
N TYR A 7 -0.72 6.34 2.48
CA TYR A 7 -1.94 5.55 2.62
C TYR A 7 -3.16 6.42 2.92
N MET A 8 -3.01 7.44 3.78
CA MET A 8 -4.12 8.34 4.11
C MET A 8 -4.49 9.25 2.93
N GLN A 9 -3.50 9.60 2.09
CA GLN A 9 -3.67 10.42 0.89
C GLN A 9 -4.06 9.62 -0.37
N ARG A 10 -4.36 8.33 -0.27
CA ARG A 10 -4.61 7.42 -1.42
C ARG A 10 -5.74 7.86 -2.39
N GLY A 11 -6.55 8.85 -2.03
CA GLY A 11 -7.60 9.42 -2.88
C GLY A 11 -7.22 10.76 -3.54
N ASN A 12 -6.18 11.45 -3.07
CA ASN A 12 -5.74 12.75 -3.56
C ASN A 12 -4.23 12.68 -3.83
N ILE A 13 -3.87 12.20 -5.01
CA ILE A 13 -2.46 12.02 -5.39
C ILE A 13 -1.87 13.39 -5.75
N GLU A 14 -0.95 13.87 -4.92
CA GLU A 14 -0.11 15.04 -5.22
C GLU A 14 1.15 14.60 -5.97
N LEU A 15 1.36 15.12 -7.17
CA LEU A 15 2.49 14.79 -8.05
C LEU A 15 3.48 15.95 -8.21
N ASP A 16 3.11 17.16 -7.82
CA ASP A 16 4.04 18.27 -7.77
C ASP A 16 5.06 18.03 -6.65
N PRO A 17 6.38 18.02 -6.93
CA PRO A 17 7.39 17.70 -5.93
C PRO A 17 7.43 18.66 -4.73
N ILE A 18 7.12 19.94 -4.94
CA ILE A 18 7.16 20.96 -3.87
C ILE A 18 5.98 20.74 -2.94
N HIS A 19 4.76 20.65 -3.50
CA HIS A 19 3.57 20.37 -2.71
C HIS A 19 3.62 19.00 -2.04
N PHE A 20 4.17 17.98 -2.73
CA PHE A 20 4.38 16.66 -2.16
C PHE A 20 5.29 16.73 -0.93
N GLN A 21 6.42 17.44 -1.02
CA GLN A 21 7.35 17.60 0.09
C GLN A 21 6.70 18.31 1.28
N GLN A 22 5.94 19.38 1.03
CA GLN A 22 5.17 20.08 2.07
C GLN A 22 4.15 19.14 2.72
N MET A 23 3.32 18.47 1.93
CA MET A 23 2.30 17.53 2.38
C MET A 23 2.87 16.44 3.29
N ILE A 24 4.00 15.82 2.91
CA ILE A 24 4.57 14.73 3.72
C ILE A 24 5.18 15.24 5.02
N VAL A 25 5.76 16.44 5.04
CA VAL A 25 6.36 17.06 6.24
C VAL A 25 5.28 17.55 7.20
N GLU A 26 4.22 18.20 6.68
CA GLU A 26 3.06 18.61 7.48
C GLU A 26 2.39 17.40 8.16
N SER A 27 2.30 16.28 7.43
CA SER A 27 1.73 15.04 7.96
C SER A 27 2.64 14.33 8.96
N ASP A 28 3.97 14.41 8.79
CA ASP A 28 4.95 13.83 9.70
C ASP A 28 6.25 14.63 9.68
N PRO A 29 6.51 15.52 10.66
CA PRO A 29 7.69 16.38 10.70
C PRO A 29 9.03 15.63 10.65
N ARG A 30 9.04 14.33 10.99
CA ARG A 30 10.26 13.49 10.90
C ARG A 30 10.66 13.20 9.45
N LEU A 31 9.79 13.46 8.48
CA LEU A 31 10.08 13.37 7.05
C LEU A 31 10.80 14.62 6.52
N GLN A 32 11.09 15.62 7.37
CA GLN A 32 11.90 16.77 6.99
C GLN A 32 13.24 16.32 6.39
N GLY A 33 13.55 16.83 5.20
CA GLY A 33 14.78 16.51 4.46
C GLY A 33 14.84 15.09 3.89
N PHE A 34 13.79 14.27 4.02
CA PHE A 34 13.74 12.94 3.40
C PHE A 34 13.78 13.03 1.87
N PHE A 35 12.96 13.90 1.29
CA PHE A 35 12.89 14.07 -0.16
C PHE A 35 14.22 14.61 -0.72
N ASP A 36 14.84 15.58 -0.05
CA ASP A 36 16.15 16.13 -0.43
C ASP A 36 17.24 15.04 -0.45
N LYS A 37 17.21 14.08 0.49
CA LYS A 37 18.13 12.94 0.50
C LYS A 37 17.89 12.01 -0.67
N LEU A 38 16.63 11.73 -1.03
CA LEU A 38 16.31 10.94 -2.21
C LEU A 38 16.74 11.63 -3.50
N GLU A 39 16.50 12.94 -3.62
CA GLU A 39 16.98 13.74 -4.75
C GLU A 39 18.50 13.63 -4.89
N LYS A 40 19.25 13.87 -3.82
CA LYS A 40 20.71 13.75 -3.84
C LYS A 40 21.21 12.35 -4.18
N ALA A 41 20.50 11.30 -3.77
CA ALA A 41 20.88 9.93 -4.06
C ALA A 41 20.56 9.50 -5.50
N LEU A 42 19.48 10.02 -6.10
CA LEU A 42 18.93 9.55 -7.37
C LEU A 42 19.18 10.50 -8.55
N ILE A 43 19.53 11.76 -8.31
CA ILE A 43 19.82 12.76 -9.32
C ILE A 43 21.33 12.99 -9.39
N PRO A 44 22.02 12.58 -10.47
CA PRO A 44 23.42 12.91 -10.67
C PRO A 44 23.65 14.42 -10.82
N ASP A 45 24.73 14.94 -10.24
CA ASP A 45 25.07 16.37 -10.24
C ASP A 45 25.15 16.99 -11.65
N LYS A 46 25.55 16.18 -12.64
CA LYS A 46 25.77 16.60 -14.05
C LYS A 46 24.50 16.63 -14.92
N ARG A 47 23.29 16.40 -14.38
CA ARG A 47 22.04 16.46 -15.18
C ARG A 47 21.64 17.90 -15.53
N SER A 48 21.03 18.09 -16.70
CA SER A 48 20.43 19.36 -17.13
C SER A 48 19.25 19.76 -16.24
N LEU A 49 18.93 21.06 -16.15
CA LEU A 49 17.89 21.59 -15.27
C LEU A 49 16.49 21.02 -15.55
N TYR A 50 16.12 20.90 -16.83
CA TYR A 50 14.86 20.29 -17.27
C TYR A 50 14.77 18.82 -16.82
N ASN A 51 15.87 18.07 -16.97
CA ASN A 51 15.93 16.68 -16.52
C ASN A 51 15.85 16.57 -14.99
N LYS A 52 16.24 17.60 -14.22
CA LYS A 52 16.09 17.60 -12.77
C LYS A 52 14.62 17.68 -12.35
N ILE A 53 13.80 18.53 -12.97
CA ILE A 53 12.37 18.67 -12.64
C ILE A 53 11.61 17.36 -12.94
N GLU A 54 11.81 16.77 -14.12
CA GLU A 54 11.18 15.50 -14.47
C GLU A 54 11.69 14.33 -13.60
N THR A 55 12.97 14.36 -13.18
CA THR A 55 13.46 13.37 -12.21
C THR A 55 12.78 13.52 -10.86
N LYS A 56 12.53 14.75 -10.37
CA LYS A 56 11.82 14.96 -9.10
C LYS A 56 10.40 14.39 -9.12
N LYS A 57 9.65 14.63 -10.20
CA LYS A 57 8.32 14.00 -10.40
C LYS A 57 8.41 12.47 -10.39
N THR A 58 9.45 11.92 -11.03
CA THR A 58 9.71 10.48 -11.01
C THR A 58 9.95 9.96 -9.58
N ILE A 59 10.70 10.69 -8.76
CA ILE A 59 10.94 10.34 -7.35
C ILE A 59 9.64 10.37 -6.55
N VAL A 60 8.75 11.34 -6.78
CA VAL A 60 7.41 11.37 -6.18
C VAL A 60 6.62 10.11 -6.56
N SER A 61 6.56 9.77 -7.84
CA SER A 61 5.89 8.54 -8.33
C SER A 61 6.48 7.28 -7.69
N LEU A 62 7.80 7.19 -7.57
CA LEU A 62 8.48 6.08 -6.87
C LEU A 62 8.05 5.98 -5.41
N CYS A 63 7.88 7.11 -4.71
CA CYS A 63 7.40 7.11 -3.32
C CYS A 63 6.00 6.50 -3.21
N TYR A 64 5.08 6.85 -4.11
CA TYR A 64 3.74 6.23 -4.15
C TYR A 64 3.80 4.75 -4.47
N ILE A 65 4.61 4.34 -5.45
CA ILE A 65 4.77 2.93 -5.81
C ILE A 65 5.29 2.12 -4.62
N MET A 66 6.36 2.58 -3.97
CA MET A 66 6.94 1.89 -2.81
C MET A 66 5.95 1.81 -1.63
N ALA A 67 5.21 2.90 -1.36
CA ALA A 67 4.19 2.89 -0.34
C ALA A 67 3.03 1.95 -0.68
N GLY A 68 2.58 1.96 -1.94
CA GLY A 68 1.54 1.07 -2.46
C GLY A 68 1.93 -0.39 -2.32
N ILE A 69 3.13 -0.77 -2.78
CA ILE A 69 3.67 -2.13 -2.66
C ILE A 69 3.71 -2.58 -1.19
N ARG A 70 4.29 -1.76 -0.31
CA ARG A 70 4.40 -2.12 1.11
C ARG A 70 3.04 -2.23 1.79
N ASN A 71 2.12 -1.32 1.51
CA ASN A 71 0.78 -1.34 2.10
C ASN A 71 -0.02 -2.53 1.58
N LYS A 72 0.09 -2.86 0.28
CA LYS A 72 -0.51 -4.06 -0.30
C LYS A 72 0.03 -5.31 0.39
N PHE A 73 1.35 -5.48 0.46
CA PHE A 73 1.97 -6.62 1.14
C PHE A 73 1.50 -6.76 2.59
N ALA A 74 1.47 -5.66 3.35
CA ALA A 74 1.02 -5.69 4.74
C ALA A 74 -0.46 -6.09 4.89
N ASN A 75 -1.34 -5.66 3.96
CA ASN A 75 -2.76 -6.01 4.00
C ASN A 75 -2.99 -7.45 3.52
N ASP A 76 -2.31 -7.88 2.46
CA ASP A 76 -2.39 -9.23 1.92
C ASP A 76 -1.90 -10.25 2.97
N PHE A 77 -0.78 -9.97 3.65
CA PHE A 77 -0.26 -10.80 4.72
C PHE A 77 -1.24 -10.95 5.90
N LYS A 78 -1.88 -9.85 6.32
CA LYS A 78 -2.93 -9.89 7.35
C LYS A 78 -4.14 -10.72 6.92
N LEU A 79 -4.51 -10.62 5.65
CA LEU A 79 -5.60 -11.41 5.08
C LEU A 79 -5.25 -12.91 5.07
N GLU A 80 -4.03 -13.28 4.70
CA GLU A 80 -3.54 -14.67 4.73
C GLU A 80 -3.58 -15.25 6.15
N ILE A 81 -3.06 -14.51 7.14
CA ILE A 81 -3.16 -14.90 8.56
C ILE A 81 -4.63 -15.12 8.95
N GLY A 82 -5.51 -14.17 8.59
CA GLY A 82 -6.93 -14.27 8.87
C GLY A 82 -7.61 -15.48 8.23
N LEU A 83 -7.28 -15.77 6.97
CA LEU A 83 -7.77 -16.94 6.24
C LEU A 83 -7.30 -18.23 6.90
N TYR A 84 -6.01 -18.30 7.27
CA TYR A 84 -5.43 -19.43 8.00
C TYR A 84 -6.15 -19.68 9.32
N LEU A 85 -6.30 -18.65 10.16
CA LEU A 85 -7.01 -18.75 11.44
C LEU A 85 -8.44 -19.25 11.25
N SER A 86 -9.15 -18.69 10.26
CA SER A 86 -10.51 -19.11 9.95
C SER A 86 -10.58 -20.56 9.46
N ALA A 87 -9.61 -21.03 8.68
CA ALA A 87 -9.51 -22.42 8.23
C ALA A 87 -9.15 -23.38 9.38
N SER A 88 -8.37 -22.93 10.37
CA SER A 88 -8.03 -23.68 11.58
C SER A 88 -9.17 -23.75 12.62
N GLY A 89 -10.34 -23.18 12.32
CA GLY A 89 -11.49 -23.20 13.22
C GLY A 89 -11.46 -22.13 14.32
N ALA A 90 -10.63 -21.10 14.19
CA ALA A 90 -10.64 -19.99 15.13
C ALA A 90 -12.00 -19.27 15.12
N SER A 91 -12.50 -18.91 16.30
CA SER A 91 -13.75 -18.15 16.43
C SER A 91 -13.61 -16.74 15.86
N HIS A 92 -14.73 -16.13 15.46
CA HIS A 92 -14.73 -14.74 15.00
C HIS A 92 -14.16 -13.79 16.06
N ILE A 93 -14.42 -14.04 17.35
CA ILE A 93 -13.88 -13.27 18.49
C ILE A 93 -12.34 -13.36 18.51
N ALA A 94 -11.77 -14.55 18.33
CA ALA A 94 -10.32 -14.74 18.33
C ALA A 94 -9.67 -14.01 17.13
N ILE A 95 -10.29 -14.09 15.96
CA ILE A 95 -9.83 -13.39 14.75
C ILE A 95 -9.89 -11.87 14.95
N ASP A 96 -11.00 -11.34 15.45
CA ASP A 96 -11.16 -9.90 15.67
C ASP A 96 -10.24 -9.38 16.79
N THR A 97 -9.91 -10.23 17.77
CA THR A 97 -8.88 -9.94 18.79
C THR A 97 -7.50 -9.82 18.16
N LEU A 98 -7.12 -10.72 17.24
CA LEU A 98 -5.84 -10.62 16.53
C LEU A 98 -5.81 -9.44 15.54
N ASN A 99 -6.95 -9.07 14.98
CA ASN A 99 -7.09 -7.87 14.16
C ASN A 99 -6.91 -6.58 14.99
N SER A 100 -7.45 -6.50 16.21
CA SER A 100 -7.36 -5.30 17.05
C SER A 100 -5.91 -4.96 17.43
N ILE A 101 -5.05 -5.97 17.57
CA ILE A 101 -3.60 -5.80 17.78
C ILE A 101 -2.81 -5.73 16.45
N GLY A 102 -3.49 -5.76 15.31
CA GLY A 102 -2.92 -5.53 13.98
C GLY A 102 -2.23 -6.72 13.34
N LEU A 103 -2.44 -7.96 13.84
CA LEU A 103 -1.82 -9.18 13.32
C LEU A 103 -2.63 -9.88 12.23
N SER A 104 -3.96 -9.73 12.24
CA SER A 104 -4.87 -10.36 11.28
C SER A 104 -5.77 -9.33 10.59
N ALA A 105 -6.39 -9.71 9.48
CA ALA A 105 -7.61 -9.05 8.99
C ALA A 105 -8.79 -9.37 9.93
N CYS A 106 -9.81 -8.50 9.95
CA CYS A 106 -11.02 -8.75 10.73
C CYS A 106 -11.88 -9.86 10.10
N TYR A 107 -12.73 -10.48 10.91
CA TYR A 107 -13.59 -11.57 10.49
C TYR A 107 -14.46 -11.20 9.28
N THR A 108 -15.04 -9.98 9.28
CA THR A 108 -15.87 -9.50 8.17
C THR A 108 -15.10 -9.43 6.86
N THR A 109 -13.86 -8.91 6.86
CA THR A 109 -13.02 -8.86 5.66
C THR A 109 -12.73 -10.26 5.12
N ILE A 110 -12.41 -11.20 6.00
CA ILE A 110 -12.16 -12.59 5.64
C ILE A 110 -13.41 -13.23 5.03
N ASN A 111 -14.57 -13.05 5.65
CA ASN A 111 -15.82 -13.63 5.16
C ASN A 111 -16.22 -13.06 3.80
N ASN A 112 -16.10 -11.74 3.61
CA ASN A 112 -16.36 -11.10 2.32
C ASN A 112 -15.41 -11.61 1.23
N PHE A 113 -14.14 -11.84 1.57
CA PHE A 113 -13.16 -12.41 0.64
C PHE A 113 -13.53 -13.85 0.23
N LYS A 114 -13.92 -14.70 1.19
CA LYS A 114 -14.40 -16.07 0.91
C LYS A 114 -15.65 -16.07 0.02
N GLN A 115 -16.61 -15.18 0.29
CA GLN A 115 -17.81 -15.03 -0.53
C GLN A 115 -17.46 -14.61 -1.95
N LYS A 116 -16.55 -13.64 -2.11
CA LYS A 116 -16.05 -13.22 -3.42
C LYS A 116 -15.43 -14.40 -4.19
N LEU A 117 -14.58 -15.19 -3.53
CA LEU A 117 -14.00 -16.40 -4.14
C LEU A 117 -15.06 -17.42 -4.56
N ALA A 118 -16.05 -17.67 -3.70
CA ALA A 118 -17.14 -18.60 -4.02
C ALA A 118 -17.98 -18.13 -5.22
N ASN A 119 -18.22 -16.83 -5.33
CA ASN A 119 -18.95 -16.25 -6.45
C ASN A 119 -18.15 -16.27 -7.77
N GLU A 120 -16.82 -16.13 -7.70
CA GLU A 120 -15.93 -16.18 -8.86
C GLU A 120 -15.66 -17.61 -9.36
N HIS A 121 -15.77 -18.61 -8.48
CA HIS A 121 -15.40 -20.00 -8.79
C HIS A 121 -16.15 -20.58 -10.01
N PRO A 122 -17.50 -20.44 -10.14
CA PRO A 122 -18.21 -20.96 -11.31
C PRO A 122 -17.78 -20.30 -12.62
N LEU A 123 -17.44 -19.01 -12.60
CA LEU A 123 -17.00 -18.27 -13.78
C LEU A 123 -15.63 -18.80 -14.25
N LYS A 124 -14.67 -18.88 -13.34
CA LYS A 124 -13.32 -19.40 -13.62
C LYS A 124 -13.35 -20.85 -14.10
N THR A 125 -14.25 -21.66 -13.53
CA THR A 125 -14.44 -23.05 -13.95
C THR A 125 -14.94 -23.12 -15.40
N ARG A 126 -15.92 -22.29 -15.77
CA ARG A 126 -16.43 -22.22 -17.16
C ARG A 126 -15.36 -21.75 -18.14
N GLU A 127 -14.59 -20.73 -17.78
CA GLU A 127 -13.48 -20.21 -18.59
C GLU A 127 -12.45 -21.30 -18.88
N PHE A 128 -12.03 -22.05 -17.86
CA PHE A 128 -11.07 -23.15 -18.00
C PHE A 128 -11.57 -24.28 -18.93
N PHE A 129 -12.86 -24.58 -18.92
CA PHE A 129 -13.45 -25.59 -19.82
C PHE A 129 -13.82 -25.04 -21.21
N SER A 130 -13.63 -23.74 -21.45
CA SER A 130 -13.87 -23.10 -22.75
C SER A 130 -12.59 -22.82 -23.55
N GLU A 131 -11.42 -23.03 -22.95
CA GLU A 131 -10.11 -23.18 -23.63
C GLU A 131 -9.91 -24.62 -24.13
#